data_AF-A0A969WU40-F1
#
_entry.id   AF-A0A969WU40-F1
#
_cell.length_a   1.000
_cell.length_b   1.000
_cell.length_c   1.000
_cell.angle_alpha   90.00
_cell.angle_beta   90.00
_cell.angle_gamma   90.00
#
_symmetry.space_group_name_H-M   'P 1'
#
loop_
_entity.id
_entity.type
_entity.pdbx_description
1 polymer ?
#
loop_
_entity_poly.entity_id
_entity_poly.type
_entity_poly.pdbx_seq_one_letter_code
_entity_poly.pdbx_strand_id
1 'polypeptide(L)' 'LMCHWDGTNETEELIKTETKATIRCIPLEGDKTPGKCMVTGNPSAQRVVFARAY' A
#
# COMPACT_ATOMS: atom_id res chain seq x y z
N LEU A 1 1.06 -1.18 -9.27
CA LEU A 1 2.11 -0.37 -8.60
C LEU A 1 2.48 -1.06 -7.30
N MET A 2 3.78 -1.18 -7.00
CA MET A 2 4.25 -1.68 -5.70
C MET A 2 4.59 -0.48 -4.82
N CYS A 3 3.86 -0.30 -3.72
CA CYS A 3 4.05 0.81 -2.80
C CYS A 3 4.05 0.34 -1.35
N HIS A 4 4.67 1.13 -0.47
CA HIS A 4 4.64 0.88 0.96
C HIS A 4 3.28 1.27 1.53
N TRP A 5 2.67 0.33 2.25
CA TRP A 5 1.40 0.51 2.93
C TRP A 5 1.54 0.18 4.41
N ASP A 6 0.87 0.95 5.23
CA ASP A 6 0.96 0.92 6.68
C ASP A 6 0.04 -0.14 7.32
N GLY A 7 -0.88 -0.75 6.55
CA GLY A 7 -1.85 -1.71 7.09
C GLY A 7 -3.13 -1.06 7.64
N THR A 8 -3.22 0.27 7.61
CA THR A 8 -4.37 1.03 8.15
C THR A 8 -5.46 1.24 7.10
N ASN A 9 -6.71 1.15 7.57
CA ASN A 9 -7.90 1.29 6.72
C ASN A 9 -8.06 2.73 6.20
N GLU A 10 -7.73 3.74 7.03
CA GLU A 10 -7.72 5.15 6.63
C GLU A 10 -6.84 5.38 5.39
N THR A 11 -5.66 4.75 5.36
CA THR A 11 -4.75 4.84 4.23
C THR A 11 -5.32 4.18 2.99
N GLU A 12 -6.03 3.06 3.12
CA GLU A 12 -6.68 2.39 1.99
C GLU A 12 -7.76 3.29 1.36
N GLU A 13 -8.60 3.93 2.19
CA GLU A 13 -9.64 4.85 1.74
C GLU A 13 -9.07 6.08 1.03
N LEU A 14 -7.99 6.66 1.56
CA LEU A 14 -7.26 7.75 0.93
C LEU A 14 -6.70 7.34 -0.43
N ILE A 15 -6.03 6.19 -0.53
CA ILE A 15 -5.48 5.69 -1.80
C ILE A 15 -6.60 5.45 -2.82
N LYS A 16 -7.73 4.89 -2.37
CA LYS A 16 -8.89 4.65 -3.22
C LYS A 16 -9.51 5.97 -3.72
N THR A 17 -9.57 6.99 -2.88
CA THR A 17 -10.14 8.30 -3.23
C THR A 17 -9.22 9.08 -4.17
N GLU A 18 -7.93 9.17 -3.83
CA GLU A 18 -6.94 9.95 -4.57
C GLU A 18 -6.53 9.30 -5.90
N THR A 19 -6.27 7.99 -5.89
CA THR A 19 -5.66 7.28 -7.03
C THR A 19 -6.61 6.30 -7.72
N LYS A 20 -7.80 6.05 -7.15
CA LYS A 20 -8.72 4.98 -7.57
C LYS A 20 -8.07 3.59 -7.59
N ALA A 21 -6.99 3.40 -6.84
CA ALA A 21 -6.29 2.12 -6.72
C ALA A 21 -6.72 1.40 -5.45
N THR A 22 -6.77 0.07 -5.51
CA THR A 22 -7.04 -0.81 -4.36
C THR A 22 -5.92 -1.83 -4.20
N ILE A 23 -5.77 -2.38 -3.00
CA ILE A 23 -4.79 -3.42 -2.69
C ILE A 23 -5.28 -4.72 -3.34
N ARG A 24 -4.45 -5.32 -4.18
CA ARG A 24 -4.78 -6.59 -4.88
C ARG A 24 -4.05 -7.78 -4.30
N CYS A 25 -2.83 -7.57 -3.82
CA CYS A 25 -2.01 -8.64 -3.28
C CYS A 25 -1.01 -8.09 -2.27
N ILE A 26 -0.85 -8.81 -1.16
CA ILE A 26 0.19 -8.58 -0.15
C ILE A 26 1.16 -9.76 -0.26
N PRO A 27 2.37 -9.56 -0.81
CA PRO A 27 3.32 -10.65 -1.01
C PRO A 27 3.88 -11.14 0.34
N LEU A 28 3.45 -12.32 0.79
CA LEU A 28 3.87 -12.93 2.07
C LEU A 28 5.37 -13.32 2.11
N GLU A 29 5.94 -13.68 0.95
CA GLU A 29 7.33 -14.11 0.77
C GLU A 29 8.18 -13.07 0.01
N GLY A 30 7.76 -11.80 0.02
CA GLY A 30 8.44 -10.71 -0.68
C GLY A 30 9.54 -10.03 0.13
N ASP A 31 10.27 -9.13 -0.54
CA ASP A 31 11.24 -8.21 0.05
C ASP A 31 10.58 -7.40 1.20
N LYS A 32 10.83 -7.81 2.44
CA LYS A 32 10.40 -7.12 3.67
C LYS A 32 11.26 -5.91 3.95
N THR A 33 11.59 -5.16 2.90
CA THR A 33 12.37 -3.94 3.04
C THR A 33 11.52 -2.95 3.82
N PRO A 34 11.92 -2.56 5.04
CA PRO A 34 11.18 -1.56 5.78
C PRO A 34 11.26 -0.24 5.02
N GLY A 35 10.12 0.43 4.90
CA GLY A 35 10.00 1.71 4.20
C GLY A 35 9.02 2.62 4.90
N LYS A 36 8.64 3.70 4.21
CA LYS A 36 7.60 4.62 4.69
C LYS A 36 6.39 4.55 3.80
N CYS A 37 5.21 4.53 4.41
CA CYS A 37 3.97 4.60 3.68
C CYS A 37 3.89 5.88 2.85
N MET A 38 3.43 5.76 1.61
CA MET A 38 3.37 6.88 0.66
C MET A 38 2.38 7.98 1.04
N VAL A 39 1.41 7.70 1.92
CA VAL A 39 0.35 8.63 2.31
C VAL A 39 0.57 9.18 3.72
N THR A 40 0.76 8.29 4.69
CA THR A 40 0.84 8.65 6.11
C THR A 40 2.27 8.90 6.59
N GLY A 41 3.28 8.47 5.83
CA GLY A 41 4.69 8.52 6.25
C GLY A 41 5.05 7.52 7.36
N ASN A 42 4.09 6.71 7.82
CA ASN A 42 4.28 5.70 8.85
C ASN A 42 5.21 4.56 8.39
N PRO A 43 5.87 3.87 9.33
CA PRO A 43 6.76 2.76 9.02
C PRO A 43 5.98 1.57 8.43
N SER A 44 6.32 1.18 7.22
CA SER A 44 5.74 0.04 6.52
C SER A 44 6.73 -1.13 6.51
N ALA A 45 6.26 -2.31 6.89
CA ALA A 45 7.10 -3.51 6.97
C ALA A 45 7.43 -4.13 5.59
N GLN A 46 6.60 -3.86 4.57
CA GLN A 46 6.72 -4.48 3.25
C GLN A 46 5.95 -3.70 2.18
N ARG A 47 6.24 -3.98 0.91
CA ARG A 47 5.52 -3.38 -0.23
C ARG A 47 4.29 -4.22 -0.58
N VAL A 48 3.20 -3.54 -0.90
CA VAL A 48 1.96 -4.18 -1.36
C VAL A 48 1.65 -3.79 -2.79
N VAL A 49 0.91 -4.66 -3.49
CA VAL A 49 0.54 -4.46 -4.88
C VAL A 49 -0.80 -3.73 -4.95
N PHE A 50 -0.76 -2.53 -5.49
CA PHE A 50 -1.93 -1.73 -5.84
C PHE A 50 -2.27 -1.87 -7.31
N ALA A 51 -3.56 -1.96 -7.64
CA ALA A 51 -4.06 -1.81 -9.00
C ALA A 51 -5.34 -0.98 -9.03
N ARG A 52 -5.56 -0.30 -10.15
CA ARG A 52 -6.81 0.40 -10.42
C ARG A 52 -7.79 -0.58 -11.05
N ALA A 53 -9.01 -0.62 -10.54
CA ALA A 53 -10.12 -1.26 -11.24
C ALA A 53 -10.60 -0.30 -12.33
N TYR A 54 -10.81 -0.83 -13.54
CA TYR A 54 -11.35 -0.09 -14.68
C TYR A 54 -12.81 0.30 -14.45
#